data_AF-A0A7S8IR69-F1
#
_entry.id   AF-A0A7S8IR69-F1
#
_cell.length_a   1.000
_cell.length_b   1.000
_cell.length_c   1.000
_cell.angle_alpha   90.00
_cell.angle_beta   90.00
_cell.angle_gamma   90.00
#
_symmetry.space_group_name_H-M   'P 1'
#
loop_
_entity.id
_entity.type
_entity.pdbx_description
1 polymer ?
#
loop_
_entity_poly.entity_id
_entity_poly.type
_entity_poly.pdbx_seq_one_letter_code
_entity_poly.pdbx_strand_id
1 'polypeptide(L)'
;MIPIQHIHPMLVHFPIVLIYMLVAIDLVALVGGSVVTRRSGAGTISTFVALAAGMLAVGTWFFGGLALDHAEAAGFSSDVAEIHESLGGITAFAFLIWGFVRLALWTRNHDTWGVTIAIPLIEICGAFLVTATAYYGGLLVYELGVNVAKTAIAG
;
A
#
# COMPACT_ATOMS: atom_id res chain seq x y z
N MET A 1 26.63 -1.29 -3.04
CA MET A 1 25.44 -0.54 -3.54
C MET A 1 24.31 -1.55 -3.61
N ILE A 2 23.11 -1.25 -3.09
CA ILE A 2 21.98 -2.20 -3.12
C ILE A 2 21.42 -2.26 -4.55
N PRO A 3 21.31 -3.44 -5.18
CA PRO A 3 20.70 -3.58 -6.50
C PRO A 3 19.24 -3.12 -6.51
N ILE A 4 18.83 -2.42 -7.57
CA ILE A 4 17.51 -1.77 -7.68
C ILE A 4 16.35 -2.77 -7.51
N GLN A 5 16.51 -3.99 -8.03
CA GLN A 5 15.52 -5.07 -7.95
C GLN A 5 15.24 -5.57 -6.52
N HIS A 6 16.10 -5.23 -5.55
CA HIS A 6 15.90 -5.60 -4.15
C HIS A 6 15.26 -4.49 -3.31
N ILE A 7 15.09 -3.28 -3.86
CA ILE A 7 14.47 -2.16 -3.13
C ILE A 7 12.96 -2.37 -2.98
N HIS A 8 12.28 -2.80 -4.05
CA HIS A 8 10.83 -3.02 -4.02
C HIS A 8 10.39 -4.02 -2.92
N PRO A 9 10.96 -5.24 -2.82
CA PRO A 9 10.60 -6.18 -1.75
C PRO A 9 10.87 -5.67 -0.33
N MET A 10 11.81 -4.73 -0.15
CA MET A 10 12.00 -4.06 1.14
C MET A 10 10.87 -3.06 1.41
N LEU A 11 10.46 -2.30 0.41
CA LEU A 11 9.47 -1.24 0.54
C LEU A 11 8.03 -1.73 0.71
N VAL A 12 7.65 -2.87 0.10
CA VAL A 12 6.25 -3.36 0.13
C VAL A 12 5.67 -3.51 1.53
N HIS A 13 6.51 -3.82 2.53
CA HIS A 13 6.07 -4.04 3.90
C HIS A 13 5.47 -2.79 4.54
N PHE A 14 5.96 -1.61 4.18
CA PHE A 14 5.51 -0.37 4.80
C PHE A 14 4.05 -0.02 4.45
N PRO A 15 3.64 0.14 3.18
CA PRO A 15 2.24 0.44 2.86
C PRO A 15 1.28 -0.68 3.31
N ILE A 16 1.71 -1.95 3.30
CA ILE A 16 0.93 -3.07 3.83
C ILE A 16 0.64 -2.83 5.33
N VAL A 17 1.68 -2.70 6.14
CA VAL A 17 1.53 -2.54 7.59
C VAL A 17 0.77 -1.25 7.93
N LEU A 18 1.06 -0.16 7.23
CA LEU A 18 0.42 1.13 7.50
C LEU A 18 -1.08 1.11 7.22
N ILE A 19 -1.56 0.43 6.17
CA ILE A 19 -3.01 0.36 5.93
C ILE A 19 -3.73 -0.51 6.95
N TYR A 20 -3.13 -1.63 7.35
CA TYR A 20 -3.68 -2.47 8.42
C TYR A 20 -3.69 -1.74 9.77
N MET A 21 -2.64 -0.96 10.03
CA MET A 21 -2.55 -0.11 11.22
C MET A 21 -3.62 0.99 11.18
N LEU A 22 -3.89 1.58 10.00
CA LEU A 22 -4.93 2.59 9.82
C LEU A 22 -6.31 2.01 10.16
N VAL A 23 -6.65 0.83 9.62
CA VAL A 23 -7.88 0.11 9.96
C VAL A 23 -8.00 -0.10 11.47
N ALA A 24 -6.93 -0.53 12.13
CA ALA A 24 -6.94 -0.77 13.58
C ALA A 24 -7.15 0.53 14.37
N ILE A 25 -6.41 1.60 14.05
CA ILE A 25 -6.52 2.90 14.72
C ILE A 25 -7.94 3.45 14.58
N ASP A 26 -8.50 3.41 13.39
CA ASP A 26 -9.77 4.04 13.08
C ASP A 26 -10.96 3.25 13.62
N LEU A 27 -10.89 1.91 13.63
CA LEU A 27 -11.87 1.07 14.32
C LEU A 27 -11.84 1.29 15.83
N VAL A 28 -10.65 1.36 16.44
CA VAL A 28 -10.51 1.65 17.88
C VAL A 28 -11.07 3.04 18.20
N ALA A 29 -10.78 4.04 17.35
CA ALA A 29 -11.31 5.37 17.52
C ALA A 29 -12.84 5.40 17.40
N LEU A 30 -13.42 4.70 16.41
CA LEU A 30 -14.87 4.60 16.23
C LEU A 30 -15.55 3.95 17.45
N VAL A 31 -15.03 2.83 17.93
CA VAL A 31 -15.56 2.13 19.12
C VAL A 31 -15.40 2.99 20.39
N GLY A 32 -14.31 3.75 20.48
CA GLY A 32 -14.06 4.69 21.58
C GLY A 32 -14.81 6.02 21.48
N GLY A 33 -15.67 6.23 20.46
CA GLY A 33 -16.40 7.48 20.24
C GLY A 33 -15.53 8.67 19.82
N SER A 34 -14.30 8.41 19.39
CA SER A 34 -13.35 9.41 18.90
C SER A 34 -13.53 9.67 17.40
N VAL A 35 -13.43 10.93 16.99
CA VAL A 35 -13.52 11.33 15.59
C VAL A 35 -12.12 11.62 15.04
N VAL A 36 -11.72 10.83 14.06
CA VAL A 36 -10.40 10.83 13.41
C VAL A 36 -10.24 11.92 12.34
N THR A 37 -11.30 12.60 11.96
CA THR A 37 -11.27 13.78 11.07
C THR A 37 -11.13 15.11 11.81
N ARG A 38 -11.02 15.11 13.14
CA ARG A 38 -10.76 16.30 13.93
C ARG A 38 -9.26 16.47 14.18
N ARG A 39 -8.81 17.69 14.45
CA ARG A 39 -7.46 18.01 14.96
C ARG A 39 -7.26 17.57 16.41
N SER A 40 -7.43 16.28 16.67
CA SER A 40 -7.16 15.59 17.93
C SER A 40 -5.87 14.75 17.81
N GLY A 41 -5.37 14.19 18.90
CA GLY A 41 -4.23 13.26 18.86
C GLY A 41 -4.50 12.07 17.94
N ALA A 42 -5.64 11.39 18.11
CA ALA A 42 -6.06 10.26 17.29
C ALA A 42 -6.24 10.64 15.81
N GLY A 43 -6.90 11.77 15.54
CA GLY A 43 -7.09 12.23 14.16
C GLY A 43 -5.80 12.66 13.47
N THR A 44 -4.89 13.30 14.21
CA THR A 44 -3.55 13.64 13.69
C THR A 44 -2.77 12.38 13.34
N ILE A 45 -2.71 11.40 14.25
CA ILE A 45 -2.02 10.12 14.00
C ILE A 45 -2.63 9.41 12.78
N SER A 46 -3.95 9.20 12.77
CA SER A 46 -4.67 8.56 11.66
C SER A 46 -4.38 9.25 10.32
N THR A 47 -4.48 10.59 10.26
CA THR A 47 -4.24 11.34 9.01
C THR A 47 -2.81 11.23 8.51
N PHE A 48 -1.81 11.35 9.38
CA PHE A 48 -0.41 11.26 8.94
C PHE A 48 0.01 9.82 8.62
N VAL A 49 -0.59 8.81 9.25
CA VAL A 49 -0.44 7.40 8.85
C VAL A 49 -1.01 7.17 7.46
N ALA A 50 -2.21 7.70 7.15
CA ALA A 50 -2.80 7.58 5.82
C ALA A 50 -1.93 8.25 4.74
N LEU A 51 -1.38 9.44 5.02
CA LEU A 51 -0.44 10.12 4.12
C LEU A 51 0.84 9.32 3.91
N ALA A 52 1.43 8.80 5.00
CA ALA A 52 2.63 7.96 4.90
C ALA A 52 2.36 6.69 4.08
N ALA A 53 1.22 6.03 4.29
CA ALA A 53 0.80 4.86 3.51
C ALA A 53 0.73 5.18 2.02
N GLY A 54 0.08 6.28 1.64
CA GLY A 54 -0.01 6.72 0.24
C GLY A 54 1.36 7.02 -0.38
N MET A 55 2.20 7.80 0.30
CA MET A 55 3.53 8.15 -0.19
C MET A 55 4.44 6.92 -0.36
N LEU A 56 4.41 6.00 0.61
CA LEU A 56 5.21 4.77 0.55
C LEU A 56 4.67 3.77 -0.46
N ALA A 57 3.35 3.74 -0.71
CA ALA A 57 2.76 2.94 -1.77
C ALA A 57 3.20 3.41 -3.16
N VAL A 58 3.25 4.73 -3.40
CA VAL A 58 3.79 5.30 -4.64
C VAL A 58 5.27 4.95 -4.82
N GLY A 59 6.08 5.08 -3.76
CA GLY A 59 7.48 4.65 -3.79
C GLY A 59 7.61 3.16 -4.12
N THR A 60 6.80 2.32 -3.47
CA THR A 60 6.78 0.87 -3.70
C THR A 60 6.43 0.53 -5.16
N TRP A 61 5.40 1.15 -5.71
CA TRP A 61 5.00 0.95 -7.12
C TRP A 61 6.10 1.40 -8.09
N PHE A 62 6.70 2.57 -7.86
CA PHE A 62 7.79 3.08 -8.69
C PHE A 62 9.00 2.12 -8.73
N PHE A 63 9.47 1.68 -7.56
CA PHE A 63 10.58 0.72 -7.50
C PHE A 63 10.18 -0.67 -8.01
N GLY A 64 8.88 -1.02 -7.96
CA GLY A 64 8.34 -2.25 -8.54
C GLY A 64 8.46 -2.27 -10.06
N GLY A 65 8.07 -1.17 -10.72
CA GLY A 65 8.25 -0.99 -12.16
C GLY A 65 9.71 -1.12 -12.58
N LEU A 66 10.63 -0.44 -11.88
CA LEU A 66 12.07 -0.57 -12.17
C LEU A 66 12.60 -2.01 -11.98
N ALA A 67 12.05 -2.76 -11.03
CA ALA A 67 12.41 -4.16 -10.82
C ALA A 67 11.84 -5.09 -11.91
N LEU A 68 10.65 -4.76 -12.45
CA LEU A 68 10.03 -5.47 -13.56
C LEU A 68 10.78 -5.19 -14.87
N ASP A 69 11.08 -3.93 -15.18
CA ASP A 69 11.89 -3.53 -16.35
C ASP A 69 13.22 -4.31 -16.39
N HIS A 70 13.87 -4.47 -15.23
CA HIS A 70 15.09 -5.26 -15.12
C HIS A 70 14.89 -6.75 -15.44
N ALA A 71 13.77 -7.33 -14.99
CA ALA A 71 13.42 -8.72 -15.26
C ALA A 71 13.07 -8.92 -16.74
N GLU A 72 12.30 -8.01 -17.34
CA GLU A 72 11.91 -8.04 -18.75
C GLU A 72 13.12 -7.90 -19.68
N ALA A 73 14.05 -7.00 -19.36
CA ALA A 73 15.32 -6.89 -20.06
C ALA A 73 16.17 -8.18 -19.98
N ALA A 74 15.92 -9.03 -18.99
CA ALA A 74 16.52 -10.34 -18.84
C ALA A 74 15.69 -11.49 -19.47
N GLY A 75 14.59 -11.16 -20.16
CA GLY A 75 13.73 -12.11 -20.88
C GLY A 75 12.53 -12.65 -20.09
N PHE A 76 12.21 -12.07 -18.92
CA PHE A 76 11.03 -12.45 -18.14
C PHE A 76 9.74 -11.84 -18.73
N SER A 77 8.65 -12.61 -18.75
CA SER A 77 7.31 -12.14 -19.11
C SER A 77 6.27 -13.07 -18.47
N SER A 78 5.18 -12.51 -17.94
CA SER A 78 4.11 -13.27 -17.30
C SER A 78 2.85 -12.42 -17.09
N ASP A 79 1.68 -12.98 -17.38
CA ASP A 79 0.38 -12.37 -17.05
C ASP A 79 0.25 -12.03 -15.55
N VAL A 80 0.88 -12.82 -14.67
CA VAL A 80 0.91 -12.56 -13.22
C VAL A 80 1.63 -11.24 -12.91
N ALA A 81 2.69 -10.92 -13.67
CA ALA A 81 3.45 -9.71 -13.50
C ALA A 81 2.65 -8.48 -13.94
N GLU A 82 1.97 -8.57 -15.08
CA GLU A 82 1.08 -7.51 -15.58
C GLU A 82 -0.08 -7.23 -14.61
N ILE A 83 -0.70 -8.29 -14.06
CA ILE A 83 -1.76 -8.16 -13.05
C ILE A 83 -1.21 -7.51 -11.78
N HIS A 84 -0.04 -7.96 -11.30
CA HIS A 84 0.59 -7.40 -10.10
C HIS A 84 0.96 -5.92 -10.29
N GLU A 85 1.55 -5.56 -11.43
CA GLU A 85 1.92 -4.18 -11.75
C GLU A 85 0.68 -3.28 -11.81
N SER A 86 -0.37 -3.72 -12.51
CA SER A 86 -1.64 -3.01 -12.62
C SER A 86 -2.28 -2.79 -11.25
N LEU A 87 -2.35 -3.84 -10.43
CA LEU A 87 -2.86 -3.75 -9.05
C LEU A 87 -1.97 -2.87 -8.18
N GLY A 88 -0.65 -2.91 -8.37
CA GLY A 88 0.33 -2.05 -7.70
C GLY A 88 0.05 -0.58 -7.98
N GLY A 89 -0.18 -0.22 -9.24
CA GLY A 89 -0.55 1.13 -9.64
C GLY A 89 -1.89 1.57 -9.03
N ILE A 90 -2.93 0.74 -9.14
CA ILE A 90 -4.25 1.01 -8.55
C ILE A 90 -4.13 1.23 -7.03
N THR A 91 -3.38 0.37 -6.33
CA THR A 91 -3.16 0.46 -4.88
C THR A 91 -2.43 1.75 -4.51
N ALA A 92 -1.35 2.08 -5.23
CA ALA A 92 -0.55 3.26 -4.96
C ALA A 92 -1.36 4.55 -5.09
N PHE A 93 -2.08 4.72 -6.20
CA PHE A 93 -2.88 5.92 -6.42
C PHE A 93 -4.12 5.97 -5.54
N ALA A 94 -4.77 4.84 -5.25
CA ALA A 94 -5.87 4.79 -4.30
C ALA A 94 -5.44 5.26 -2.90
N PHE A 95 -4.30 4.80 -2.39
CA PHE A 95 -3.81 5.19 -1.07
C PHE A 95 -3.29 6.64 -1.06
N LEU A 96 -2.68 7.11 -2.15
CA LEU A 96 -2.28 8.50 -2.28
C LEU A 96 -3.50 9.44 -2.24
N ILE A 97 -4.52 9.14 -3.05
CA ILE A 97 -5.78 9.88 -3.07
C ILE A 97 -6.43 9.82 -1.67
N TRP A 98 -6.46 8.65 -1.04
CA TRP A 98 -7.01 8.49 0.30
C TRP A 98 -6.28 9.34 1.32
N GLY A 99 -4.95 9.36 1.31
CA GLY A 99 -4.14 10.23 2.19
C GLY A 99 -4.48 11.72 2.01
N PHE A 100 -4.67 12.20 0.78
CA PHE A 100 -5.07 13.59 0.54
C PHE A 100 -6.52 13.89 0.92
N VAL A 101 -7.46 12.98 0.63
CA VAL A 101 -8.85 13.08 1.11
C VAL A 101 -8.84 13.17 2.63
N ARG A 102 -8.01 12.35 3.27
CA ARG A 102 -7.87 12.30 4.72
C ARG A 102 -7.33 13.60 5.30
N LEU A 103 -6.31 14.16 4.68
CA LEU A 103 -5.76 15.47 5.03
C LEU A 103 -6.81 16.57 4.85
N ALA A 104 -7.61 16.54 3.78
CA ALA A 104 -8.66 17.52 3.53
C ALA A 104 -9.77 17.46 4.59
N LEU A 105 -10.22 16.25 4.97
CA LEU A 105 -11.21 16.06 6.03
C LEU A 105 -10.69 16.57 7.39
N TRP A 106 -9.43 16.22 7.72
CA TRP A 106 -8.76 16.62 8.95
C TRP A 106 -8.53 18.13 9.06
N THR A 107 -8.07 18.77 7.97
CA THR A 107 -7.83 20.22 7.95
C THR A 107 -9.12 21.02 8.11
N ARG A 108 -10.25 20.50 7.60
CA ARG A 108 -11.58 21.11 7.69
C ARG A 108 -12.35 20.78 8.98
N ASN A 109 -11.81 19.92 9.85
CA ASN A 109 -12.52 19.39 11.02
C ASN A 109 -13.91 18.83 10.66
N HIS A 110 -14.04 18.15 9.51
CA HIS A 110 -15.34 17.72 9.00
C HIS A 110 -15.79 16.43 9.69
N ASP A 111 -16.84 16.50 10.51
CA ASP A 111 -17.21 15.45 11.47
C ASP A 111 -18.71 15.12 11.45
N THR A 112 -19.15 14.49 10.37
CA THR A 112 -20.50 13.88 10.35
C THR A 112 -20.42 12.42 10.77
N TRP A 113 -21.51 11.91 11.34
CA TRP A 113 -21.64 10.48 11.69
C TRP A 113 -21.39 9.57 10.48
N GLY A 114 -21.94 9.94 9.31
CA GLY A 114 -21.74 9.20 8.06
C GLY A 114 -20.27 9.12 7.64
N VAL A 115 -19.53 10.23 7.75
CA VAL A 115 -18.09 10.26 7.45
C VAL A 115 -17.32 9.38 8.45
N THR A 116 -17.66 9.46 9.73
CA THR A 116 -17.00 8.70 10.81
C THR A 116 -17.09 7.18 10.58
N ILE A 117 -18.22 6.69 10.05
CA ILE A 117 -18.37 5.26 9.68
C ILE A 117 -17.73 4.94 8.33
N ALA A 118 -17.84 5.83 7.34
CA ALA A 118 -17.34 5.56 5.99
C ALA A 118 -15.83 5.34 5.95
N ILE A 119 -15.10 6.03 6.82
CA ILE A 119 -13.64 5.97 6.92
C ILE A 119 -13.11 4.56 7.14
N PRO A 120 -13.41 3.87 8.26
CA PRO A 120 -12.87 2.54 8.50
C PRO A 120 -13.36 1.53 7.46
N LEU A 121 -14.55 1.73 6.86
CA LEU A 121 -15.03 0.89 5.75
C LEU A 121 -14.17 1.05 4.50
N ILE A 122 -13.79 2.28 4.13
CA ILE A 122 -12.89 2.55 3.00
C ILE A 122 -11.51 1.93 3.27
N GLU A 123 -11.03 2.02 4.50
CA GLU A 123 -9.72 1.46 4.90
C GLU A 123 -9.72 -0.06 4.89
N ILE A 124 -10.82 -0.71 5.28
CA ILE A 124 -11.01 -2.16 5.15
C ILE A 124 -10.98 -2.56 3.67
N CYS A 125 -11.66 -1.82 2.79
CA CYS A 125 -11.56 -2.05 1.35
C CYS A 125 -10.12 -1.87 0.85
N GLY A 126 -9.39 -0.88 1.39
CA GLY A 126 -7.96 -0.69 1.12
C GLY A 126 -7.10 -1.87 1.59
N ALA A 127 -7.39 -2.46 2.74
CA ALA A 127 -6.71 -3.65 3.24
C ALA A 127 -6.95 -4.87 2.34
N PHE A 128 -8.17 -5.05 1.81
CA PHE A 128 -8.43 -6.08 0.80
C PHE A 128 -7.64 -5.82 -0.49
N LEU A 129 -7.60 -4.58 -0.97
CA LEU A 129 -6.87 -4.20 -2.17
C LEU A 129 -5.37 -4.51 -2.03
N VAL A 130 -4.71 -4.05 -0.95
CA VAL A 130 -3.28 -4.31 -0.76
C VAL A 130 -2.98 -5.80 -0.60
N THR A 131 -3.90 -6.56 -0.01
CA THR A 131 -3.75 -8.02 0.16
C THR A 131 -3.82 -8.73 -1.19
N ALA A 132 -4.75 -8.33 -2.07
CA ALA A 132 -4.81 -8.85 -3.43
C ALA A 132 -3.53 -8.51 -4.20
N THR A 133 -3.03 -7.28 -4.11
CA THR A 133 -1.76 -6.86 -4.74
C THR A 133 -0.58 -7.69 -4.22
N ALA A 134 -0.49 -7.88 -2.90
CA ALA A 134 0.56 -8.66 -2.26
C ALA A 134 0.49 -10.16 -2.61
N TYR A 135 -0.71 -10.71 -2.81
CA TYR A 135 -0.89 -12.10 -3.25
C TYR A 135 -0.20 -12.35 -4.59
N TYR A 136 -0.48 -11.53 -5.61
CA TYR A 136 0.18 -11.67 -6.92
C TYR A 136 1.68 -11.37 -6.84
N GLY A 137 2.10 -10.44 -5.99
CA GLY A 137 3.54 -10.21 -5.71
C GLY A 137 4.22 -11.43 -5.09
N GLY A 138 3.52 -12.15 -4.22
CA GLY A 138 3.97 -13.43 -3.67
C GLY A 138 4.13 -14.50 -4.74
N LEU A 139 3.18 -14.64 -5.66
CA LEU A 139 3.27 -15.60 -6.77
C LEU A 139 4.50 -15.33 -7.65
N LEU A 140 4.82 -14.06 -7.93
CA LEU A 140 6.01 -13.68 -8.69
C LEU A 140 7.31 -14.18 -8.05
N VAL A 141 7.41 -14.09 -6.73
CA VAL A 141 8.63 -14.47 -6.00
C VAL A 141 8.68 -15.97 -5.73
N TYR A 142 7.59 -16.55 -5.24
CA TYR A 142 7.58 -17.94 -4.75
C TYR A 142 7.31 -18.98 -5.84
N GLU A 143 6.53 -18.65 -6.86
CA GLU A 143 6.20 -19.60 -7.94
C GLU A 143 7.04 -19.35 -9.20
N LEU A 144 7.22 -18.08 -9.58
CA LEU A 144 7.92 -17.72 -10.81
C LEU A 144 9.41 -17.38 -10.59
N GLY A 145 9.83 -17.24 -9.34
CA GLY A 145 11.23 -16.98 -8.97
C GLY A 145 11.78 -15.68 -9.57
N VAL A 146 10.94 -14.70 -9.86
CA VAL A 146 11.36 -13.44 -10.49
C VAL A 146 12.39 -12.77 -9.59
N ASN A 147 13.54 -12.41 -10.15
CA ASN A 147 14.67 -11.82 -9.42
C ASN A 147 15.27 -12.69 -8.29
N VAL A 148 14.95 -14.00 -8.22
CA VAL A 148 15.52 -14.97 -7.26
C VAL A 148 16.19 -16.17 -7.97
N ALA A 149 15.66 -16.60 -9.12
CA ALA A 149 16.02 -17.86 -9.77
C ALA A 149 17.40 -17.90 -10.47
N LYS A 150 18.10 -16.77 -10.63
CA LYS A 150 19.43 -16.76 -11.28
C LYS A 150 20.55 -17.43 -10.45
N THR A 151 20.29 -17.80 -9.20
CA THR A 151 21.31 -18.48 -8.36
C THR A 151 21.25 -20.02 -8.46
N ALA A 152 20.15 -20.61 -8.96
CA ALA A 152 19.92 -22.05 -8.84
C ALA A 152 20.41 -22.91 -10.03
N ILE A 153 20.79 -22.31 -11.17
CA ILE A 153 21.14 -23.03 -12.41
C ILE A 153 22.64 -22.93 -12.75
N ALA A 154 23.48 -22.56 -11.78
CA ALA A 154 24.93 -22.49 -11.92
C ALA A 154 25.66 -23.52 -11.03
N GLY A 155 25.04 -24.69 -10.82
CA GLY A 155 25.62 -25.85 -10.12
C GLY A 155 25.65 -27.07 -11.03
#